data_AF-A0A8T3EA19-F1
#
_entry.id   AF-A0A8T3EA19-F1
#
_cell.length_a   1.000
_cell.length_b   1.000
_cell.length_c   1.000
_cell.angle_alpha   90.00
_cell.angle_beta   90.00
_cell.angle_gamma   90.00
#
_symmetry.space_group_name_H-M   'P 1'
#
loop_
_entity.id
_entity.type
_entity.pdbx_description
1 polymer ?
#
loop_
_entity_poly.entity_id
_entity_poly.type
_entity_poly.pdbx_seq_one_letter_code
_entity_poly.pdbx_strand_id
1 'polypeptide(L)'
;MLLFHLLLFSENEEVEEEEAYEEEEEKPKFRPSAPKIPEGEKVDFDDIQKKRQNKDLIELQGLIDAHFEQRKKEEEDIIALKDRIEKRRAERAEQQRVRAEKEKERQTRREEERLRKEEADAKRKAEEDAKKKSALASMGSNYSSYLQKADQKRGGKKQTEREKKKKILAERRKPLNIDHLNEDKLRDKAKELWEWMHTLESEKFDHIERLKRQKYEVISLRNRIDELQKHSKKGAAARRRK
;
A
#
# COMPACT_ATOMS: atom_id res chain seq x y z
N MET A 1 24.49 24.37 -13.88
CA MET A 1 23.02 24.56 -13.84
C MET A 1 22.61 24.87 -12.40
N LEU A 2 22.88 26.10 -11.98
CA LEU A 2 22.83 26.58 -10.59
C LEU A 2 21.75 27.68 -10.45
N LEU A 3 20.61 27.54 -11.13
CA LEU A 3 19.68 28.67 -11.31
C LEU A 3 18.20 28.28 -11.41
N PHE A 4 17.76 27.24 -10.70
CA PHE A 4 16.32 26.92 -10.63
C PHE A 4 15.84 26.39 -9.27
N HIS A 5 16.48 26.79 -8.18
CA HIS A 5 16.04 26.44 -6.82
C HIS A 5 15.93 27.64 -5.87
N LEU A 6 15.82 28.85 -6.42
CA LEU A 6 15.79 30.09 -5.63
C LEU A 6 14.45 30.83 -5.71
N LEU A 7 13.31 30.14 -5.75
CA LEU A 7 12.04 30.87 -5.88
C LEU A 7 10.77 30.17 -5.36
N LEU A 8 10.78 29.47 -4.21
CA LEU A 8 9.55 29.26 -3.42
C LEU A 8 9.85 28.46 -2.16
N PHE A 9 10.53 29.04 -1.17
CA PHE A 9 10.40 28.63 0.25
C PHE A 9 11.19 29.61 1.13
N SER A 10 10.58 30.75 1.43
CA SER A 10 10.93 31.61 2.56
C SER A 10 9.70 32.45 2.87
N GLU A 11 9.45 32.65 4.16
CA GLU A 11 8.33 33.39 4.77
C GLU A 11 7.01 32.62 4.84
N ASN A 12 6.84 31.93 5.98
CA ASN A 12 5.57 31.99 6.68
C ASN A 12 5.87 32.22 8.16
N GLU A 13 5.76 33.48 8.53
CA GLU A 13 5.95 34.09 9.84
C GLU A 13 4.88 33.57 10.80
N GLU A 14 5.30 33.03 11.95
CA GLU A 14 4.41 32.75 13.08
C GLU A 14 4.06 34.11 13.74
N VAL A 15 2.79 34.50 13.64
CA VAL A 15 2.26 35.66 14.37
C VAL A 15 1.75 35.14 15.72
N GLU A 16 2.58 35.27 16.76
CA GLU A 16 2.13 35.33 18.15
C GLU A 16 1.43 36.68 18.36
N GLU A 17 0.11 36.67 18.57
CA GLU A 17 -0.59 37.84 19.12
C GLU A 17 -0.33 37.89 20.64
N GLU A 18 0.68 38.65 21.04
CA GLU A 18 0.82 39.16 22.41
C GLU A 18 -0.28 40.20 22.68
N GLU A 19 -1.01 40.02 23.79
CA GLU A 19 -1.97 41.01 24.30
C GLU A 19 -1.22 42.31 24.69
N ALA A 20 -1.38 43.34 23.86
CA ALA A 20 -0.93 44.69 24.15
C ALA A 20 -1.81 45.32 25.24
N TYR A 21 -1.19 45.62 26.37
CA TYR A 21 -1.72 46.43 27.46
C TYR A 21 -1.68 47.90 27.02
N GLU A 22 -2.79 48.43 26.50
CA GLU A 22 -2.97 49.87 26.30
C GLU A 22 -3.59 50.51 27.55
N GLU A 23 -2.72 51.14 28.32
CA GLU A 23 -3.03 52.18 29.29
C GLU A 23 -3.29 53.48 28.49
N GLU A 24 -4.55 53.93 28.42
CA GLU A 24 -4.88 55.24 27.85
C GLU A 24 -5.59 56.14 28.88
N GLU A 25 -5.19 57.41 28.81
CA GLU A 25 -5.23 58.46 29.80
C GLU A 25 -6.61 59.08 30.12
N GLU A 26 -6.62 59.71 31.28
CA GLU A 26 -7.28 60.98 31.64
C GLU A 26 -8.75 61.26 31.25
N LYS A 27 -9.58 61.19 32.30
CA LYS A 27 -10.72 62.07 32.64
C LYS A 27 -10.99 63.27 31.70
N PRO A 28 -12.17 63.34 31.06
CA PRO A 28 -12.83 64.61 30.81
C PRO A 28 -13.67 64.98 32.05
N LYS A 29 -13.27 66.04 32.77
CA LYS A 29 -14.13 66.67 33.80
C LYS A 29 -15.30 67.38 33.12
N PHE A 30 -16.38 66.66 32.83
CA PHE A 30 -17.67 67.28 32.52
C PHE A 30 -18.50 67.40 33.82
N ARG A 31 -18.75 68.63 34.26
CA ARG A 31 -19.68 68.89 35.37
C ARG A 31 -21.11 68.90 34.80
N PRO A 32 -22.03 68.02 35.19
CA PRO A 32 -23.43 68.30 35.02
C PRO A 32 -23.86 69.26 36.14
N SER A 33 -24.33 70.44 35.74
CA SER A 33 -25.05 71.37 36.61
C SER A 33 -26.19 70.65 37.32
N ALA A 34 -26.24 70.76 38.65
CA ALA A 34 -27.24 70.12 39.49
C ALA A 34 -28.66 70.64 39.14
N PRO A 35 -29.60 69.77 38.72
CA PRO A 35 -31.00 70.11 38.71
C PRO A 35 -31.52 70.12 40.16
N LYS A 36 -32.10 71.24 40.56
CA LYS A 36 -32.79 71.41 41.85
C LYS A 36 -33.96 70.42 41.92
N ILE A 37 -33.92 69.48 42.86
CA ILE A 37 -35.04 68.59 43.18
C ILE A 37 -35.82 69.24 44.34
N PRO A 38 -37.15 69.43 44.24
CA PRO A 38 -37.99 69.82 45.36
C PRO A 38 -38.04 68.69 46.39
N GLU A 39 -37.99 69.05 47.67
CA GLU A 39 -38.14 68.15 48.81
C GLU A 39 -39.45 67.35 48.76
N GLY A 40 -39.36 66.07 49.14
CA GLY A 40 -40.47 65.39 49.81
C GLY A 40 -41.08 64.18 49.11
N GLU A 41 -40.32 63.10 48.95
CA GLU A 41 -40.92 61.75 48.97
C GLU A 41 -39.90 60.78 49.57
N LYS A 42 -40.30 60.03 50.61
CA LYS A 42 -39.43 59.06 51.26
C LYS A 42 -39.03 57.99 50.24
N VAL A 43 -37.81 58.08 49.73
CA VAL A 43 -37.17 57.04 48.94
C VAL A 43 -36.96 55.82 49.84
N ASP A 44 -37.78 54.78 49.64
CA ASP A 44 -37.60 53.48 50.30
C ASP A 44 -36.37 52.79 49.72
N PHE A 45 -35.26 52.85 50.47
CA PHE A 45 -33.98 52.23 50.09
C PHE A 45 -34.10 50.71 49.84
N ASP A 46 -35.05 50.06 50.51
CA ASP A 46 -35.34 48.63 50.37
C ASP A 46 -35.97 48.30 48.99
N ASP A 47 -36.77 49.23 48.44
CA ASP A 47 -37.39 49.09 47.12
C ASP A 47 -36.38 49.30 45.98
N ILE A 48 -35.41 50.20 46.19
CA ILE A 48 -34.26 50.40 45.27
C ILE A 48 -33.38 49.14 45.23
N GLN A 49 -33.14 48.51 46.39
CA GLN A 49 -32.31 47.32 46.49
C GLN A 49 -32.99 46.10 45.83
N LYS A 50 -34.30 45.91 46.04
CA LYS A 50 -35.10 44.88 45.34
C LYS A 50 -35.16 45.10 43.83
N LYS A 51 -35.33 46.36 43.38
CA LYS A 51 -35.31 46.69 41.94
C LYS A 51 -33.96 46.39 41.31
N ARG A 52 -32.85 46.64 42.02
CA ARG A 52 -31.51 46.26 41.57
C ARG A 52 -31.35 44.75 41.48
N GLN A 53 -31.71 44.01 42.52
CA GLN A 53 -31.63 42.54 42.51
C GLN A 53 -32.48 41.92 41.40
N ASN A 54 -33.71 42.40 41.18
CA ASN A 54 -34.55 41.93 40.09
C ASN A 54 -33.95 42.25 38.71
N LYS A 55 -33.33 43.42 38.54
CA LYS A 55 -32.63 43.77 37.30
C LYS A 55 -31.44 42.84 37.07
N ASP A 56 -30.61 42.62 38.08
CA ASP A 56 -29.43 41.75 37.99
C ASP A 56 -29.84 40.29 37.70
N LEU A 57 -30.95 39.81 38.27
CA LEU A 57 -31.50 38.48 37.98
C LEU A 57 -32.01 38.36 36.53
N ILE A 58 -32.68 39.40 36.01
CA ILE A 58 -33.16 39.42 34.63
C ILE A 58 -31.98 39.49 33.64
N GLU A 59 -30.97 40.32 33.93
CA GLU A 59 -29.76 40.40 33.10
C GLU A 59 -28.98 39.08 33.13
N LEU A 60 -28.85 38.44 34.30
CA LEU A 60 -28.21 37.14 34.42
C LEU A 60 -28.96 36.06 33.64
N GLN A 61 -30.29 36.02 33.71
CA GLN A 61 -31.11 35.10 32.91
C GLN A 61 -30.91 35.34 31.41
N GLY A 62 -30.88 36.62 30.98
CA GLY A 62 -30.63 36.97 29.58
C GLY A 62 -29.25 36.54 29.09
N LEU A 63 -28.21 36.67 29.92
CA LEU A 63 -26.85 36.19 29.60
C LEU A 63 -26.80 34.66 29.51
N ILE A 64 -27.49 33.96 30.41
CA ILE A 64 -27.58 32.49 30.41
C ILE A 64 -28.24 32.02 29.11
N ASP A 65 -29.41 32.59 28.76
CA ASP A 65 -30.15 32.19 27.56
C ASP A 65 -29.37 32.53 26.28
N ALA A 66 -28.72 33.69 26.23
CA ALA A 66 -27.86 34.07 25.11
C ALA A 66 -26.68 33.09 24.93
N HIS A 67 -26.02 32.67 26.02
CA HIS A 67 -24.93 31.71 25.95
C HIS A 67 -25.39 30.34 25.45
N PHE A 68 -26.54 29.84 25.92
CA PHE A 68 -27.09 28.57 25.45
C PHE A 68 -27.53 28.61 23.99
N GLU A 69 -28.21 29.68 23.56
CA GLU A 69 -28.62 29.84 22.17
C GLU A 69 -27.42 30.01 21.23
N GLN A 70 -26.38 30.72 21.66
CA GLN A 70 -25.15 30.84 20.89
C GLN A 70 -24.44 29.48 20.75
N ARG A 71 -24.23 28.76 21.86
CA ARG A 71 -23.65 27.40 21.85
C ARG A 71 -24.44 26.45 20.96
N LYS A 72 -25.76 26.48 21.05
CA LYS A 72 -26.63 25.61 20.27
C LYS A 72 -26.51 25.88 18.76
N LYS A 73 -26.50 27.15 18.36
CA LYS A 73 -26.28 27.54 16.95
C LYS A 73 -24.90 27.12 16.45
N GLU A 74 -23.87 27.36 17.24
CA GLU A 74 -22.50 26.94 16.91
C GLU A 74 -22.38 25.42 16.78
N GLU A 75 -23.01 24.65 17.68
CA GLU A 75 -23.03 23.18 17.61
C GLU A 75 -23.79 22.69 16.37
N GLU A 76 -24.95 23.25 16.05
CA GLU A 76 -25.73 22.93 14.84
C GLU A 76 -24.92 23.22 13.57
N ASP A 77 -24.21 24.35 13.50
CA ASP A 77 -23.35 24.71 12.38
C ASP A 77 -22.14 23.77 12.24
N ILE A 78 -21.51 23.40 13.36
CA ILE A 78 -20.40 22.44 13.37
C ILE A 78 -20.87 21.07 12.89
N ILE A 79 -22.04 20.60 13.34
CA ILE A 79 -22.63 19.33 12.90
C ILE A 79 -22.93 19.39 11.40
N ALA A 80 -23.60 20.43 10.92
CA ALA A 80 -23.93 20.60 9.50
C ALA A 80 -22.68 20.69 8.60
N LEU A 81 -21.58 21.24 9.12
CA LEU A 81 -20.30 21.26 8.41
C LEU A 81 -19.64 19.88 8.36
N LYS A 82 -19.63 19.15 9.49
CA LYS A 82 -19.10 17.78 9.57
C LYS A 82 -19.85 16.83 8.63
N ASP A 83 -21.18 16.90 8.62
CA ASP A 83 -22.01 16.09 7.73
C ASP A 83 -21.71 16.35 6.25
N ARG A 84 -21.50 17.62 5.86
CA ARG A 84 -21.08 17.97 4.49
C ARG A 84 -19.69 17.42 4.14
N ILE A 85 -18.74 17.48 5.08
CA ILE A 85 -17.40 16.93 4.88
C ILE A 85 -17.46 15.41 4.75
N GLU A 86 -18.21 14.74 5.61
CA GLU A 86 -18.38 13.29 5.60
C GLU A 86 -19.06 12.83 4.31
N LYS A 87 -20.13 13.50 3.89
CA LYS A 87 -20.79 13.23 2.60
C LYS A 87 -19.82 13.35 1.42
N ARG A 88 -19.02 14.42 1.37
CA ARG A 88 -17.99 14.59 0.31
C ARG A 88 -16.91 13.51 0.36
N ARG A 89 -16.50 13.06 1.55
CA ARG A 89 -15.55 11.95 1.71
C ARG A 89 -16.14 10.63 1.21
N ALA A 90 -17.39 10.34 1.59
CA ALA A 90 -18.12 9.15 1.12
C ALA A 90 -18.28 9.16 -0.40
N GLU A 91 -18.66 10.29 -1.00
CA GLU A 91 -18.76 10.43 -2.46
C GLU A 91 -17.43 10.18 -3.18
N ARG A 92 -16.31 10.70 -2.65
CA ARG A 92 -14.97 10.43 -3.22
C ARG A 92 -14.58 8.97 -3.09
N ALA A 93 -14.84 8.36 -1.93
CA ALA A 93 -14.58 6.94 -1.70
C ALA A 93 -15.38 6.07 -2.68
N GLU A 94 -16.67 6.38 -2.89
CA GLU A 94 -17.50 5.64 -3.83
C GLU A 94 -17.06 5.86 -5.28
N GLN A 95 -16.68 7.08 -5.67
CA GLN A 95 -16.10 7.33 -6.99
C GLN A 95 -14.81 6.53 -7.23
N GLN A 96 -13.95 6.40 -6.22
CA GLN A 96 -12.75 5.57 -6.32
C GLN A 96 -13.10 4.08 -6.46
N ARG A 97 -14.08 3.60 -5.68
CA ARG A 97 -14.54 2.21 -5.74
C ARG A 97 -15.10 1.85 -7.12
N VAL A 98 -15.97 2.71 -7.67
CA VAL A 98 -16.54 2.54 -9.01
C VAL A 98 -15.47 2.59 -10.10
N ARG A 99 -14.47 3.48 -9.99
CA ARG A 99 -13.33 3.53 -10.94
C ARG A 99 -12.50 2.25 -10.88
N ALA A 100 -12.18 1.77 -9.67
CA ALA A 100 -11.41 0.55 -9.48
C ALA A 100 -12.18 -0.68 -10.01
N GLU A 101 -13.49 -0.76 -9.78
CA GLU A 101 -14.34 -1.82 -10.28
C GLU A 101 -14.41 -1.84 -11.81
N LYS A 102 -14.65 -0.68 -12.44
CA LYS A 102 -14.62 -0.56 -13.91
C LYS A 102 -13.27 -0.90 -14.51
N GLU A 103 -12.17 -0.55 -13.83
CA GLU A 103 -10.83 -0.91 -14.29
C GLU A 103 -10.58 -2.42 -14.20
N LYS A 104 -10.98 -3.03 -13.08
CA LYS A 104 -10.92 -4.47 -12.88
C LYS A 104 -11.76 -5.21 -13.93
N GLU A 105 -12.97 -4.76 -14.21
CA GLU A 105 -13.86 -5.34 -15.24
C GLU A 105 -13.25 -5.23 -16.65
N ARG A 106 -12.64 -4.09 -16.99
CA ARG A 106 -11.94 -3.95 -18.29
C ARG A 106 -10.74 -4.89 -18.37
N GLN A 107 -10.03 -5.10 -17.26
CA GLN A 107 -8.91 -6.02 -17.22
C GLN A 107 -9.36 -7.47 -17.35
N THR A 108 -10.40 -7.88 -16.61
CA THR A 108 -10.97 -9.24 -16.72
C THR A 108 -11.51 -9.51 -18.12
N ARG A 109 -12.21 -8.55 -18.75
CA ARG A 109 -12.69 -8.69 -20.13
C ARG A 109 -11.55 -8.88 -21.14
N ARG A 110 -10.45 -8.14 -20.98
CA ARG A 110 -9.26 -8.31 -21.84
C ARG A 110 -8.57 -9.66 -21.63
N GLU A 111 -8.52 -10.12 -20.38
CA GLU A 111 -7.93 -11.42 -20.04
C GLU A 111 -8.80 -12.58 -20.52
N GLU A 112 -10.12 -12.50 -20.40
CA GLU A 112 -11.08 -13.47 -20.93
C GLU A 112 -11.08 -13.52 -22.46
N GLU A 113 -11.02 -12.37 -23.14
CA GLU A 113 -10.89 -12.33 -24.61
C GLU A 113 -9.56 -12.94 -25.08
N ARG A 114 -8.46 -12.66 -24.35
CA ARG A 114 -7.16 -13.28 -24.61
C ARG A 114 -7.20 -14.78 -24.39
N LEU A 115 -7.81 -15.24 -23.29
CA LEU A 115 -7.94 -16.66 -22.98
C LEU A 115 -8.82 -17.39 -24.00
N ARG A 116 -9.94 -16.79 -24.42
CA ARG A 116 -10.83 -17.35 -25.46
C ARG A 116 -10.14 -17.46 -26.82
N LYS A 117 -9.32 -16.46 -27.18
CA LYS A 117 -8.50 -16.49 -28.39
C LYS A 117 -7.38 -17.54 -28.30
N GLU A 118 -6.70 -17.62 -27.16
CA GLU A 118 -5.68 -18.64 -26.90
C GLU A 118 -6.27 -20.05 -26.93
N GLU A 119 -7.48 -20.26 -26.40
CA GLU A 119 -8.19 -21.54 -26.43
C GLU A 119 -8.65 -21.91 -27.85
N ALA A 120 -9.18 -20.95 -28.63
CA ALA A 120 -9.55 -21.18 -30.02
C ALA A 120 -8.34 -21.48 -30.91
N ASP A 121 -7.22 -20.76 -30.74
CA ASP A 121 -5.98 -21.03 -31.47
C ASP A 121 -5.32 -22.34 -31.02
N ALA A 122 -5.40 -22.69 -29.73
CA ALA A 122 -4.93 -23.98 -29.23
C ALA A 122 -5.76 -25.14 -29.80
N LYS A 123 -7.08 -24.99 -29.87
CA LYS A 123 -7.99 -26.00 -30.45
C LYS A 123 -7.76 -26.17 -31.94
N ARG A 124 -7.70 -25.08 -32.72
CA ARG A 124 -7.41 -25.14 -34.17
C ARG A 124 -6.07 -25.81 -34.44
N LYS A 125 -5.06 -25.49 -33.64
CA LYS A 125 -3.72 -26.06 -33.79
C LYS A 125 -3.66 -27.53 -33.35
N ALA A 126 -4.39 -27.93 -32.31
CA ALA A 126 -4.53 -29.33 -31.93
C ALA A 126 -5.24 -30.15 -33.01
N GLU A 127 -6.28 -29.58 -33.65
CA GLU A 127 -6.97 -30.22 -34.79
C GLU A 127 -6.07 -30.32 -36.03
N GLU A 128 -5.30 -29.26 -36.36
CA GLU A 128 -4.32 -29.30 -37.44
C GLU A 128 -3.17 -30.27 -37.17
N ASP A 129 -2.63 -30.32 -35.95
CA ASP A 129 -1.55 -31.23 -35.57
C ASP A 129 -2.07 -32.68 -35.47
N ALA A 130 -3.31 -32.91 -35.06
CA ALA A 130 -3.95 -34.23 -35.12
C ALA A 130 -4.17 -34.68 -36.56
N LYS A 131 -4.63 -33.79 -37.46
CA LYS A 131 -4.80 -34.09 -38.89
C LYS A 131 -3.46 -34.32 -39.58
N LYS A 132 -2.43 -33.53 -39.27
CA LYS A 132 -1.04 -33.72 -39.73
C LYS A 132 -0.44 -35.01 -39.17
N LYS A 133 -0.61 -35.31 -37.89
CA LYS A 133 -0.13 -36.56 -37.27
C LYS A 133 -0.85 -37.77 -37.84
N SER A 134 -2.14 -37.69 -38.12
CA SER A 134 -2.88 -38.75 -38.82
C SER A 134 -2.35 -38.95 -40.24
N ALA A 135 -2.01 -37.89 -40.96
CA ALA A 135 -1.42 -37.98 -42.30
C ALA A 135 0.05 -38.48 -42.29
N LEU A 136 0.83 -38.10 -41.27
CA LEU A 136 2.25 -38.44 -41.14
C LEU A 136 2.50 -39.79 -40.46
N ALA A 137 1.57 -40.27 -39.62
CA ALA A 137 1.56 -41.65 -39.15
C ALA A 137 1.40 -42.65 -40.30
N SER A 138 0.82 -42.21 -41.43
CA SER A 138 0.76 -42.96 -42.68
C SER A 138 2.10 -42.98 -43.46
N MET A 139 3.04 -42.08 -43.16
CA MET A 139 4.27 -41.86 -43.95
C MET A 139 5.59 -42.06 -43.18
N GLY A 140 5.57 -42.74 -42.03
CA GLY A 140 6.77 -43.35 -41.45
C GLY A 140 7.39 -42.68 -40.22
N SER A 141 8.00 -43.54 -39.39
CA SER A 141 8.36 -43.37 -37.97
C SER A 141 9.35 -42.26 -37.59
N ASN A 142 9.95 -41.53 -38.54
CA ASN A 142 11.05 -40.59 -38.23
C ASN A 142 10.59 -39.13 -38.03
N TYR A 143 9.40 -38.75 -38.50
CA TYR A 143 8.87 -37.38 -38.32
C TYR A 143 8.21 -37.15 -36.93
N SER A 144 7.83 -38.25 -36.26
CA SER A 144 7.15 -38.24 -34.95
C SER A 144 8.00 -37.62 -33.82
N SER A 145 9.34 -37.76 -33.87
CA SER A 145 10.27 -37.22 -32.86
C SER A 145 10.39 -35.69 -32.92
N TYR A 146 10.34 -35.10 -34.12
CA TYR A 146 10.43 -33.64 -34.30
C TYR A 146 9.16 -32.93 -33.82
N LEU A 147 7.99 -33.53 -34.07
CA LEU A 147 6.71 -33.04 -33.58
C LEU A 147 6.63 -33.05 -32.05
N GLN A 148 7.11 -34.09 -31.35
CA GLN A 148 7.11 -34.11 -29.88
C GLN A 148 7.98 -33.01 -29.24
N LYS A 149 9.11 -32.66 -29.86
CA LYS A 149 9.94 -31.53 -29.41
C LYS A 149 9.28 -30.17 -29.69
N ALA A 150 8.56 -30.06 -30.79
CA ALA A 150 7.80 -28.85 -31.13
C ALA A 150 6.60 -28.67 -30.21
N ASP A 151 5.91 -29.75 -29.86
CA ASP A 151 4.71 -29.74 -29.02
C ASP A 151 5.04 -29.41 -27.54
N GLN A 152 6.18 -29.87 -27.03
CA GLN A 152 6.72 -29.43 -25.72
C GLN A 152 7.02 -27.91 -25.66
N LYS A 153 7.26 -27.26 -26.81
CA LYS A 153 7.41 -25.80 -26.91
C LYS A 153 6.07 -25.07 -27.15
N ARG A 154 5.03 -25.77 -27.59
CA ARG A 154 3.77 -25.17 -28.10
C ARG A 154 2.53 -25.45 -27.24
N GLY A 155 2.60 -26.38 -26.28
CA GLY A 155 1.53 -26.70 -25.33
C GLY A 155 1.78 -26.08 -23.94
N GLY A 156 1.06 -25.00 -23.64
CA GLY A 156 1.11 -24.27 -22.37
C GLY A 156 2.45 -23.56 -22.16
N LYS A 157 2.42 -22.27 -21.84
CA LYS A 157 3.62 -21.51 -21.48
C LYS A 157 4.12 -22.06 -20.12
N LYS A 158 4.79 -23.21 -20.12
CA LYS A 158 5.48 -23.75 -18.95
C LYS A 158 6.38 -22.62 -18.50
N GLN A 159 6.08 -22.07 -17.33
CA GLN A 159 6.81 -20.94 -16.78
C GLN A 159 8.29 -21.29 -16.85
N THR A 160 9.04 -20.48 -17.58
CA THR A 160 10.45 -20.79 -17.83
C THR A 160 11.16 -20.87 -16.49
N GLU A 161 12.22 -21.68 -16.37
CA GLU A 161 12.99 -21.75 -15.12
C GLU A 161 13.49 -20.35 -14.68
N ARG A 162 13.69 -19.44 -15.64
CA ARG A 162 13.98 -18.01 -15.40
C ARG A 162 12.82 -17.29 -14.71
N GLU A 163 11.59 -17.46 -15.20
CA GLU A 163 10.39 -16.86 -14.62
C GLU A 163 10.09 -17.47 -13.25
N LYS A 164 10.28 -18.78 -13.06
CA LYS A 164 10.12 -19.44 -11.74
C LYS A 164 11.13 -18.90 -10.74
N LYS A 165 12.41 -18.81 -11.12
CA LYS A 165 13.46 -18.21 -10.29
C LYS A 165 13.11 -16.78 -9.91
N LYS A 166 12.65 -15.96 -10.87
CA LYS A 166 12.24 -14.57 -10.61
C LYS A 166 11.06 -14.51 -9.64
N LYS A 167 10.06 -15.38 -9.79
CA LYS A 167 8.91 -15.47 -8.88
C LYS A 167 9.34 -15.83 -7.46
N ILE A 168 10.14 -16.89 -7.30
CA ILE A 168 10.61 -17.35 -5.98
C ILE A 168 11.47 -16.28 -5.31
N LEU A 169 12.35 -15.59 -6.04
CA LEU A 169 13.17 -14.51 -5.48
C LEU A 169 12.34 -13.29 -5.08
N ALA A 170 11.30 -12.96 -5.85
CA ALA A 170 10.38 -11.89 -5.48
C ALA A 170 9.59 -12.23 -4.21
N GLU A 171 9.14 -13.47 -4.07
CA GLU A 171 8.43 -13.97 -2.86
C GLU A 171 9.32 -13.95 -1.61
N ARG A 172 10.61 -14.30 -1.75
CA ARG A 172 11.57 -14.24 -0.63
C ARG A 172 11.97 -12.81 -0.24
N ARG A 173 11.80 -11.84 -1.14
CA ARG A 173 12.20 -10.44 -0.92
C ARG A 173 11.13 -9.73 -0.11
N LYS A 174 11.36 -9.58 1.20
CA LYS A 174 10.53 -8.74 2.06
C LYS A 174 10.74 -7.27 1.68
N PRO A 175 9.66 -6.48 1.45
CA PRO A 175 9.80 -5.05 1.23
C PRO A 175 10.36 -4.40 2.49
N LEU A 176 11.32 -3.50 2.32
CA LEU A 176 11.94 -2.78 3.42
C LEU A 176 11.17 -1.47 3.63
N ASN A 177 10.57 -1.31 4.80
CA ASN A 177 9.91 -0.07 5.21
C ASN A 177 10.69 0.52 6.38
N ILE A 178 11.45 1.59 6.13
CA ILE A 178 12.37 2.21 7.10
C ILE A 178 12.11 3.68 7.39
N ASP A 179 11.23 4.32 6.62
CA ASP A 179 11.08 5.78 6.61
C ASP A 179 10.47 6.37 7.88
N HIS A 180 9.81 5.54 8.70
CA HIS A 180 9.14 5.94 9.94
C HIS A 180 9.76 5.31 11.20
N LEU A 181 10.95 4.70 11.10
CA LEU A 181 11.61 4.09 12.25
C LEU A 181 12.56 5.05 12.98
N ASN A 182 12.58 4.95 14.31
CA ASN A 182 13.51 5.66 15.18
C ASN A 182 14.91 5.00 15.19
N GLU A 183 15.94 5.71 15.66
CA GLU A 183 17.35 5.28 15.60
C GLU A 183 17.59 3.89 16.21
N ASP A 184 17.06 3.62 17.41
CA ASP A 184 17.23 2.32 18.07
C ASP A 184 16.62 1.17 17.24
N LYS A 185 15.44 1.40 16.66
CA LYS A 185 14.79 0.39 15.80
C LYS A 185 15.50 0.21 14.47
N LEU A 186 16.15 1.25 13.94
CA LEU A 186 17.00 1.13 12.76
C LEU A 186 18.25 0.28 13.05
N ARG A 187 18.85 0.42 14.24
CA ARG A 187 19.98 -0.43 14.69
C ARG A 187 19.57 -1.89 14.77
N ASP A 188 18.40 -2.18 15.33
CA ASP A 188 17.88 -3.56 15.39
C ASP A 188 17.57 -4.11 14.00
N LYS A 189 16.97 -3.30 13.11
CA LYS A 189 16.70 -3.72 11.73
C LYS A 189 17.98 -3.99 10.95
N ALA A 190 19.04 -3.22 11.18
CA ALA A 190 20.34 -3.45 10.57
C ALA A 190 20.95 -4.78 11.02
N LYS A 191 20.85 -5.12 12.32
CA LYS A 191 21.29 -6.42 12.85
C LYS A 191 20.51 -7.58 12.23
N GLU A 192 19.18 -7.48 12.17
CA GLU A 192 18.33 -8.52 11.56
C GLU A 192 18.70 -8.76 10.08
N LEU A 193 18.91 -7.68 9.30
CA LEU A 193 19.33 -7.81 7.91
C LEU A 193 20.73 -8.41 7.76
N TRP A 194 21.64 -8.08 8.67
CA TRP A 194 22.98 -8.65 8.70
C TRP A 194 22.96 -10.16 9.02
N GLU A 195 22.20 -10.57 10.04
CA GLU A 195 22.01 -11.98 10.39
C GLU A 195 21.36 -12.77 9.25
N TRP A 196 20.37 -12.17 8.57
CA TRP A 196 19.75 -12.76 7.39
C TRP A 196 20.74 -12.94 6.24
N MET A 197 21.56 -11.94 5.95
CA MET A 197 22.62 -12.03 4.95
C MET A 197 23.63 -13.13 5.30
N HIS A 198 24.10 -13.16 6.55
CA HIS A 198 25.05 -14.17 7.02
C HIS A 198 24.49 -15.60 6.88
N THR A 199 23.20 -15.80 7.20
CA THR A 199 22.52 -17.09 7.02
C THR A 199 22.52 -17.53 5.56
N LEU A 200 22.16 -16.62 4.63
CA LEU A 200 22.17 -16.91 3.20
C LEU A 200 23.58 -17.23 2.66
N GLU A 201 24.62 -16.59 3.19
CA GLU A 201 26.01 -16.89 2.85
C GLU A 201 26.43 -18.28 3.33
N SER A 202 26.04 -18.66 4.55
CA SER A 202 26.27 -20.01 5.08
C SER A 202 25.58 -21.08 4.23
N GLU A 203 24.29 -20.91 3.91
CA GLU A 203 23.56 -21.85 3.06
C GLU A 203 24.18 -22.00 1.67
N LYS A 204 24.64 -20.87 1.09
CA LYS A 204 25.35 -20.86 -0.20
C LYS A 204 26.65 -21.67 -0.11
N PHE A 205 27.41 -21.53 0.97
CA PHE A 205 28.65 -22.29 1.18
C PHE A 205 28.36 -23.80 1.22
N ASP A 206 27.38 -24.24 2.03
CA ASP A 206 27.00 -25.65 2.13
C ASP A 206 26.54 -26.23 0.78
N HIS A 207 25.79 -25.45 0.00
CA HIS A 207 25.39 -25.85 -1.35
C HIS A 207 26.58 -26.00 -2.30
N ILE A 208 27.58 -25.12 -2.22
CA ILE A 208 28.79 -25.20 -3.03
C ILE A 208 29.60 -26.45 -2.68
N GLU A 209 29.82 -26.73 -1.39
CA GLU A 209 30.55 -27.91 -0.93
C GLU A 209 29.82 -29.21 -1.29
N ARG A 210 28.50 -29.24 -1.11
CA ARG A 210 27.66 -30.37 -1.56
C ARG A 210 27.79 -30.60 -3.06
N LEU A 211 27.75 -29.54 -3.87
CA LEU A 211 27.89 -29.65 -5.32
C LEU A 211 29.28 -30.18 -5.73
N LYS A 212 30.35 -29.75 -5.04
CA LYS A 212 31.71 -30.29 -5.27
C LYS A 212 31.76 -31.79 -5.00
N ARG A 213 31.20 -32.23 -3.87
CA ARG A 213 31.12 -33.65 -3.52
C ARG A 213 30.30 -34.45 -4.54
N GLN A 214 29.13 -33.96 -4.92
CA GLN A 214 28.28 -34.61 -5.93
C GLN A 214 28.98 -34.71 -7.29
N LYS A 215 29.75 -33.70 -7.70
CA LYS A 215 30.55 -33.78 -8.93
C LYS A 215 31.58 -34.92 -8.87
N TYR A 216 32.27 -35.07 -7.75
CA TYR A 216 33.20 -36.19 -7.55
C TYR A 216 32.49 -37.55 -7.59
N GLU A 217 31.37 -37.68 -6.87
CA GLU A 217 30.56 -38.91 -6.86
C GLU A 217 30.08 -39.28 -8.27
N VAL A 218 29.59 -38.32 -9.05
CA VAL A 218 29.18 -38.54 -10.45
C VAL A 218 30.35 -39.03 -11.31
N ILE A 219 31.55 -38.47 -11.15
CA ILE A 219 32.74 -38.92 -11.90
C ILE A 219 33.12 -40.35 -11.50
N SER A 220 33.17 -40.64 -10.21
CA SER A 220 33.47 -41.97 -9.69
C SER A 220 32.47 -43.02 -10.18
N LEU A 221 31.17 -42.71 -10.12
CA LEU A 221 30.11 -43.59 -10.60
C LEU A 221 30.20 -43.84 -12.11
N ARG A 222 30.54 -42.83 -12.91
CA ARG A 222 30.76 -43.00 -14.35
C ARG A 222 31.91 -43.96 -14.64
N ASN A 223 33.05 -43.79 -13.96
CA ASN A 223 34.19 -44.69 -14.11
C ASN A 223 33.83 -46.14 -13.73
N ARG A 224 33.08 -46.32 -12.64
CA ARG A 224 32.61 -47.64 -12.20
C ARG A 224 31.63 -48.28 -13.20
N ILE A 225 30.74 -47.49 -13.82
CA ILE A 225 29.87 -47.98 -14.88
C ILE A 225 30.70 -48.46 -16.08
N ASP A 226 31.70 -47.69 -16.50
CA ASP A 226 32.56 -48.05 -17.63
C ASP A 226 33.35 -49.35 -17.37
N GLU A 227 33.87 -49.53 -16.16
CA GLU A 227 34.52 -50.77 -15.72
C GLU A 227 33.57 -51.98 -15.79
N LEU A 228 32.38 -51.87 -15.22
CA LEU A 228 31.38 -52.94 -15.23
C LEU A 228 30.91 -53.28 -16.66
N GLN A 229 30.80 -52.29 -17.53
CA GLN A 229 30.42 -52.48 -18.93
C GLN A 229 31.49 -53.22 -19.75
N LYS A 230 32.79 -53.02 -19.45
CA LYS A 230 33.89 -53.74 -20.13
C LYS A 230 33.83 -55.26 -19.93
N HIS A 231 33.35 -55.72 -18.77
CA HIS A 231 33.24 -57.14 -18.47
C HIS A 231 31.90 -57.75 -18.94
N SER A 232 30.85 -56.94 -19.07
CA SER A 232 29.52 -57.39 -19.54
C SER A 232 29.53 -57.89 -21.00
N LYS A 233 30.28 -57.23 -21.90
CA LYS A 233 30.35 -57.66 -23.33
C LYS A 233 31.13 -58.96 -23.55
N LYS A 234 32.09 -59.30 -22.68
CA LYS A 234 32.86 -60.56 -22.79
C LYS A 234 32.03 -61.79 -22.42
N GLY A 235 31.01 -61.65 -21.55
CA GLY A 235 30.08 -62.73 -21.22
C GLY A 235 29.08 -63.05 -22.34
N ALA A 236 28.65 -62.05 -23.12
CA ALA A 236 27.74 -62.26 -24.25
C ALA A 236 28.42 -62.90 -25.46
N ALA A 237 29.69 -62.57 -25.73
CA ALA A 237 30.46 -63.19 -26.81
C ALA A 237 30.80 -64.66 -26.52
N ALA A 238 31.04 -65.02 -25.26
CA ALA A 238 31.27 -66.41 -24.85
C ALA A 238 30.00 -67.27 -24.89
N ARG A 239 28.82 -66.70 -24.59
CA ARG A 239 27.53 -67.42 -24.65
C ARG A 239 26.98 -67.62 -26.07
N ARG A 240 27.43 -66.83 -27.04
CA ARG A 240 27.04 -66.96 -28.46
C ARG A 240 27.86 -68.00 -29.25
N ARG A 241 28.91 -68.57 -28.65
CA ARG A 241 29.84 -69.52 -29.29
C ARG A 241 29.62 -70.98 -28.84
N LYS A 242 28.48 -71.29 -28.20
CA LYS A 242 28.13 -72.65 -27.79
C LYS A 242 26.86 -73.10 -28.48
#